data_AF-A0A9E2GLU0-F1
#
_entry.id   AF-A0A9E2GLU0-F1
#
_cell.length_a   1.000
_cell.length_b   1.000
_cell.length_c   1.000
_cell.angle_alpha   90.00
_cell.angle_beta   90.00
_cell.angle_gamma   90.00
#
_symmetry.space_group_name_H-M   'P 1'
#
loop_
_entity.id
_entity.type
_entity.pdbx_description
1 polymer ?
#
loop_
_entity_poly.entity_id
_entity_poly.type
_entity_poly.pdbx_seq_one_letter_code
_entity_poly.pdbx_strand_id
1 'polypeptide(L)'
;MLPRLTFARAAGSSLRSLCPEADNRPRCAYAIGVSWFCRVLRPFGIANMSLFPIHRRECELSRGFSLGEKIYAQLTFGTMLATGFVGLALADWRWLLPYLVLTGYGIPGIVMRHQTCPRCPHLYVYGDCLQFPPTWTKWLVKARKATPFSAAERWTFYAIFLLIPTYPLYWLRSEPGLLLVFVISASMWYLGQLLYLCKRCRVGTCPFNRVRANALGESG
;
A
#
# COMPACT_ATOMS: atom_id res chain seq x y z
N MET A 1 20.64 -55.18 -27.69
CA MET A 1 19.66 -54.26 -28.34
C MET A 1 18.81 -53.63 -27.26
N LEU A 2 19.00 -52.32 -27.00
CA LEU A 2 18.20 -51.50 -26.08
C LEU A 2 18.03 -50.13 -26.77
N PRO A 3 16.81 -49.54 -26.83
CA PRO A 3 16.59 -48.32 -27.57
C PRO A 3 16.99 -47.08 -26.76
N ARG A 4 17.70 -46.16 -27.41
CA ARG A 4 17.97 -44.80 -26.93
C ARG A 4 16.69 -43.97 -27.04
N LEU A 5 16.20 -43.44 -25.91
CA LEU A 5 15.18 -42.39 -25.89
C LEU A 5 15.88 -41.03 -25.97
N THR A 6 15.73 -40.36 -27.12
CA THR A 6 16.01 -38.93 -27.30
C THR A 6 14.75 -38.11 -27.03
N PHE A 7 14.72 -37.39 -25.91
CA PHE A 7 13.75 -36.33 -25.67
C PHE A 7 14.44 -35.20 -24.90
N ALA A 8 14.78 -34.10 -25.57
CA ALA A 8 14.85 -32.75 -24.99
C ALA A 8 15.51 -31.77 -25.98
N ARG A 9 14.71 -31.02 -26.77
CA ARG A 9 15.09 -29.68 -27.27
C ARG A 9 13.92 -28.94 -27.90
N ALA A 10 12.95 -28.51 -27.10
CA ALA A 10 11.93 -27.57 -27.57
C ALA A 10 11.27 -26.79 -26.41
N ALA A 11 12.05 -26.12 -25.56
CA ALA A 11 11.47 -25.27 -24.49
C ALA A 11 12.36 -24.10 -24.05
N GLY A 12 13.32 -23.65 -24.89
CA GLY A 12 14.37 -22.71 -24.47
C GLY A 12 14.14 -21.23 -24.77
N SER A 13 13.20 -20.86 -25.64
CA SER A 13 13.12 -19.50 -26.19
C SER A 13 12.07 -18.58 -25.56
N SER A 14 11.05 -19.12 -24.88
CA SER A 14 9.92 -18.31 -24.36
C SER A 14 10.09 -17.83 -22.90
N LEU A 15 11.10 -18.32 -22.18
CA LEU A 15 11.33 -17.98 -20.76
C LEU A 15 12.13 -16.68 -20.56
N ARG A 16 12.75 -16.14 -21.62
CA ARG A 16 13.65 -14.99 -21.51
C ARG A 16 12.93 -13.64 -21.40
N SER A 17 11.63 -13.57 -21.68
CA SER A 17 10.82 -12.34 -21.58
C SER A 17 10.19 -12.11 -20.19
N LEU A 18 10.29 -13.08 -19.26
CA LEU A 18 9.58 -13.03 -17.98
C LEU A 18 10.43 -12.58 -16.77
N CYS A 19 11.76 -12.56 -16.86
CA CYS A 19 12.65 -12.07 -15.79
C CYS A 19 13.79 -11.22 -16.39
N PRO A 20 13.59 -9.92 -16.70
CA PRO A 20 14.68 -9.02 -17.07
C PRO A 20 15.26 -8.42 -15.79
N GLU A 21 16.07 -9.17 -15.05
CA GLU A 21 17.18 -8.68 -14.20
C GLU A 21 17.75 -9.88 -13.43
N ALA A 22 19.06 -10.15 -13.57
CA ALA A 22 19.70 -11.40 -13.15
C ALA A 22 20.05 -11.49 -11.65
N ASP A 23 19.66 -10.52 -10.83
CA ASP A 23 20.18 -10.34 -9.46
C ASP A 23 19.30 -10.94 -8.34
N ASN A 24 18.27 -11.74 -8.69
CA ASN A 24 17.40 -12.35 -7.66
C ASN A 24 16.97 -13.79 -8.01
N ARG A 25 17.95 -14.65 -8.31
CA ARG A 25 17.75 -16.03 -8.78
C ARG A 25 16.90 -16.96 -7.88
N PRO A 26 16.91 -16.91 -6.53
CA PRO A 26 16.07 -17.83 -5.76
C PRO A 26 14.57 -17.52 -5.84
N ARG A 27 14.18 -16.31 -6.28
CA ARG A 27 12.76 -15.91 -6.36
C ARG A 27 12.10 -16.20 -7.72
N CYS A 28 12.84 -16.17 -8.84
CA CYS A 28 12.28 -16.57 -10.15
C CYS A 28 12.03 -18.09 -10.23
N ALA A 29 12.84 -18.94 -9.57
CA ALA A 29 12.62 -20.39 -9.57
C ALA A 29 11.28 -20.79 -8.90
N TYR A 30 10.92 -20.08 -7.82
CA TYR A 30 9.65 -20.30 -7.11
C TYR A 30 8.44 -19.78 -7.92
N ALA A 31 8.57 -18.62 -8.56
CA ALA A 31 7.48 -18.03 -9.35
C ALA A 31 7.15 -18.82 -10.64
N ILE A 32 8.17 -19.38 -11.31
CA ILE A 32 7.98 -20.19 -12.53
C ILE A 32 7.37 -21.55 -12.19
N GLY A 33 7.81 -22.19 -11.10
CA GLY A 33 7.22 -23.45 -10.63
C GLY A 33 5.73 -23.32 -10.30
N VAL A 34 5.36 -22.27 -9.57
CA VAL A 34 3.97 -22.03 -9.14
C VAL A 34 3.06 -21.63 -10.31
N SER A 35 3.54 -20.83 -11.26
CA SER A 35 2.77 -20.43 -12.44
C SER A 35 2.49 -21.60 -13.40
N TRP A 36 3.46 -22.52 -13.55
CA TRP A 36 3.29 -23.72 -14.39
C TRP A 36 2.31 -24.71 -13.73
N PHE A 37 2.43 -24.91 -12.41
CA PHE A 37 1.56 -25.81 -11.64
C PHE A 37 0.08 -25.35 -11.67
N CYS A 38 -0.19 -24.04 -11.56
CA CYS A 38 -1.56 -23.52 -11.65
C CYS A 38 -2.17 -23.62 -13.06
N ARG A 39 -1.37 -23.59 -14.12
CA ARG A 39 -1.88 -23.60 -15.50
C ARG A 39 -2.05 -25.03 -16.05
N VAL A 40 -1.22 -25.97 -15.62
CA VAL A 40 -1.22 -27.36 -16.10
C VAL A 40 -2.22 -28.26 -15.38
N LEU A 41 -2.55 -28.01 -14.11
CA LEU A 41 -3.44 -28.89 -13.33
C LEU A 41 -4.92 -28.49 -13.37
N ARG A 42 -5.26 -27.35 -13.98
CA ARG A 42 -6.65 -26.86 -14.12
C ARG A 42 -7.59 -27.78 -14.92
N PRO A 43 -7.16 -28.50 -15.98
CA PRO A 43 -8.05 -29.38 -16.75
C PRO A 43 -8.15 -30.82 -16.21
N PHE A 44 -7.34 -31.22 -15.23
CA PHE A 44 -7.26 -32.63 -14.77
C PHE A 44 -8.21 -33.00 -13.63
N GLY A 45 -9.10 -32.10 -13.18
CA GLY A 45 -10.17 -32.47 -12.25
C GLY A 45 -9.72 -33.00 -10.88
N ILE A 46 -8.44 -32.84 -10.50
CA ILE A 46 -7.92 -33.22 -9.18
C ILE A 46 -8.31 -32.14 -8.17
N ALA A 47 -9.62 -31.97 -7.98
CA ALA A 47 -10.23 -31.08 -7.00
C ALA A 47 -10.42 -31.83 -5.68
N ASN A 48 -9.33 -32.29 -5.06
CA ASN A 48 -9.38 -32.69 -3.64
C ASN A 48 -8.06 -32.37 -2.93
N MET A 49 -7.65 -31.11 -3.06
CA MET A 49 -6.47 -30.57 -2.39
C MET A 49 -6.92 -29.47 -1.43
N SER A 50 -7.72 -29.88 -0.44
CA SER A 50 -8.20 -29.08 0.70
C SER A 50 -7.08 -28.72 1.69
N LEU A 51 -5.83 -29.05 1.39
CA LEU A 51 -4.73 -29.03 2.35
C LEU A 51 -3.84 -27.77 2.29
N PHE A 52 -4.10 -26.81 1.40
CA PHE A 52 -3.35 -25.53 1.42
C PHE A 52 -4.24 -24.30 1.14
N PRO A 53 -4.99 -23.80 2.14
CA PRO A 53 -5.70 -22.53 2.04
C PRO A 53 -4.78 -21.30 1.98
N ILE A 54 -3.46 -21.47 2.13
CA ILE A 54 -2.48 -20.36 2.20
C ILE A 54 -2.18 -19.81 0.80
N HIS A 55 -2.13 -20.66 -0.24
CA HIS A 55 -1.59 -20.25 -1.53
C HIS A 55 -2.54 -19.39 -2.39
N ARG A 56 -3.86 -19.45 -2.14
CA ARG A 56 -4.84 -18.64 -2.88
C ARG A 56 -4.78 -17.16 -2.50
N ARG A 57 -4.41 -16.82 -1.26
CA ARG A 57 -4.41 -15.43 -0.75
C ARG A 57 -3.22 -14.61 -1.24
N GLU A 58 -2.08 -15.24 -1.50
CA GLU A 58 -0.88 -14.57 -2.02
C GLU A 58 -1.10 -13.95 -3.41
N CYS A 59 -2.05 -14.50 -4.19
CA CYS A 59 -2.46 -14.00 -5.49
C CYS A 59 -3.45 -12.83 -5.44
N GLU A 60 -4.11 -12.59 -4.29
CA GLU A 60 -5.12 -11.54 -4.12
C GLU A 60 -4.57 -10.27 -3.46
N LEU A 61 -3.43 -10.39 -2.77
CA LEU A 61 -2.66 -9.24 -2.28
C LEU A 61 -2.20 -8.39 -3.48
N SER A 62 -2.51 -7.09 -3.42
CA SER A 62 -2.27 -6.13 -4.51
C SER A 62 -0.86 -6.25 -5.08
N ARG A 63 -0.76 -6.48 -6.40
CA ARG A 63 0.50 -6.37 -7.16
C ARG A 63 0.80 -4.91 -7.58
N GLY A 64 0.03 -3.94 -7.08
CA GLY A 64 0.05 -2.53 -7.50
C GLY A 64 -1.33 -1.87 -7.30
N PHE A 65 -1.39 -0.55 -7.38
CA PHE A 65 -2.65 0.20 -7.30
C PHE A 65 -3.18 0.47 -8.69
N SER A 66 -4.49 0.32 -8.90
CA SER A 66 -5.12 0.72 -10.15
C SER A 66 -5.09 2.25 -10.31
N LEU A 67 -5.18 2.72 -11.55
CA LEU A 67 -5.23 4.17 -11.82
C LEU A 67 -6.42 4.84 -11.11
N GLY A 68 -7.58 4.18 -11.09
CA GLY A 68 -8.77 4.67 -10.41
C GLY A 68 -8.59 4.77 -8.89
N GLU A 69 -7.90 3.82 -8.27
CA GLU A 69 -7.57 3.86 -6.83
C GLU A 69 -6.66 5.04 -6.49
N LYS A 70 -5.67 5.34 -7.35
CA LYS A 70 -4.78 6.48 -7.18
C LYS A 70 -5.52 7.79 -7.34
N ILE A 71 -6.31 7.94 -8.41
CA ILE A 71 -7.12 9.14 -8.64
C ILE A 71 -8.07 9.36 -7.47
N TYR A 72 -8.79 8.32 -7.04
CA TYR A 72 -9.67 8.40 -5.87
C TYR A 72 -8.94 8.86 -4.61
N ALA A 73 -7.81 8.23 -4.27
CA ALA A 73 -7.05 8.55 -3.07
C ALA A 73 -6.48 9.98 -3.13
N GLN A 74 -5.92 10.39 -4.27
CA GLN A 74 -5.34 11.73 -4.45
C GLN A 74 -6.42 12.81 -4.45
N LEU A 75 -7.55 12.57 -5.10
CA LEU A 75 -8.64 13.53 -5.23
C LEU A 75 -9.36 13.74 -3.89
N THR A 76 -9.65 12.66 -3.15
CA THR A 76 -10.26 12.77 -1.80
C THR A 76 -9.29 13.38 -0.79
N PHE A 77 -8.02 12.96 -0.78
CA PHE A 77 -7.01 13.50 0.12
C PHE A 77 -6.67 14.96 -0.18
N GLY A 78 -6.46 15.28 -1.46
CA GLY A 78 -6.14 16.61 -1.93
C GLY A 78 -7.28 17.60 -1.65
N THR A 79 -8.53 17.19 -1.92
CA THR A 79 -9.71 18.00 -1.58
C THR A 79 -9.80 18.26 -0.08
N MET A 80 -9.60 17.24 0.75
CA MET A 80 -9.60 17.40 2.21
C MET A 80 -8.54 18.40 2.68
N LEU A 81 -7.30 18.26 2.18
CA LEU A 81 -6.22 19.19 2.57
C LEU A 81 -6.48 20.61 2.06
N ALA A 82 -6.86 20.77 0.79
CA ALA A 82 -7.12 22.06 0.18
C ALA A 82 -8.25 22.81 0.88
N THR A 83 -9.38 22.15 1.16
CA THR A 83 -10.49 22.75 1.89
C THR A 83 -10.12 23.10 3.33
N GLY A 84 -9.33 22.26 4.00
CA GLY A 84 -8.77 22.57 5.31
C GLY A 84 -7.90 23.84 5.28
N PHE A 85 -6.97 23.94 4.33
CA PHE A 85 -6.11 25.12 4.20
C PHE A 85 -6.89 26.39 3.86
N VAL A 86 -7.83 26.32 2.91
CA VAL A 86 -8.67 27.46 2.54
C VAL A 86 -9.52 27.91 3.72
N GLY A 87 -10.18 27.00 4.43
CA GLY A 87 -10.99 27.34 5.58
C GLY A 87 -10.19 27.98 6.72
N LEU A 88 -8.97 27.50 6.98
CA LEU A 88 -8.07 28.12 7.96
C LEU A 88 -7.58 29.50 7.51
N ALA A 89 -7.22 29.67 6.24
CA ALA A 89 -6.75 30.94 5.71
C ALA A 89 -7.84 32.02 5.78
N LEU A 90 -9.11 31.64 5.58
CA LEU A 90 -10.27 32.52 5.73
C LEU A 90 -10.59 32.83 7.19
N ALA A 91 -10.39 31.89 8.11
CA ALA A 91 -10.68 32.08 9.53
C ALA A 91 -9.62 32.93 10.24
N ASP A 92 -8.36 32.49 10.24
CA ASP A 92 -7.21 33.22 10.81
C ASP A 92 -5.91 32.54 10.36
N TRP A 93 -5.08 33.30 9.63
CA TRP A 93 -3.82 32.82 9.06
C TRP A 93 -2.82 32.32 10.12
N ARG A 94 -2.91 32.75 11.39
CA ARG A 94 -2.01 32.29 12.45
C ARG A 94 -2.17 30.79 12.71
N TRP A 95 -3.38 30.28 12.59
CA TRP A 95 -3.68 28.85 12.77
C TRP A 95 -3.38 28.01 11.54
N LEU A 96 -3.13 28.64 10.39
CA LEU A 96 -2.66 27.98 9.17
C LEU A 96 -1.26 27.41 9.36
N LEU A 97 -0.37 28.11 10.08
CA LEU A 97 1.02 27.70 10.28
C LEU A 97 1.15 26.32 10.99
N PRO A 98 0.56 26.09 12.17
CA PRO A 98 0.62 24.76 12.80
C PRO A 98 -0.04 23.68 11.94
N TYR A 99 -1.08 24.01 11.17
CA TYR A 99 -1.70 23.05 10.24
C TYR A 99 -0.78 22.71 9.05
N LEU A 100 -0.04 23.68 8.52
CA LEU A 100 1.02 23.47 7.52
C LEU A 100 2.15 22.60 8.07
N VAL A 101 2.55 22.79 9.32
CA VAL A 101 3.54 21.90 9.96
C VAL A 101 2.99 20.49 10.12
N LEU A 102 1.74 20.36 10.59
CA LEU A 102 1.11 19.06 10.79
C LEU A 102 0.97 18.28 9.47
N THR A 103 0.55 18.94 8.40
CA THR A 103 0.32 18.31 7.09
C THR A 103 1.61 18.20 6.27
N GLY A 104 2.42 19.25 6.23
CA GLY A 104 3.64 19.35 5.43
C GLY A 104 4.88 18.69 6.06
N TYR A 105 4.96 18.58 7.39
CA TYR A 105 6.01 17.80 8.06
C TYR A 105 5.46 16.50 8.65
N GLY A 106 4.30 16.52 9.31
CA GLY A 106 3.74 15.32 9.91
C GLY A 106 3.45 14.21 8.90
N ILE A 107 2.88 14.53 7.73
CA ILE A 107 2.56 13.50 6.73
C ILE A 107 3.82 13.01 5.99
N PRO A 108 4.54 13.84 5.21
CA PRO A 108 5.68 13.34 4.44
C PRO A 108 6.90 13.06 5.33
N GLY A 109 7.11 13.83 6.40
CA GLY A 109 8.27 13.73 7.28
C GLY A 109 8.14 12.61 8.33
N ILE A 110 7.01 12.53 9.03
CA ILE A 110 6.84 11.51 10.09
C ILE A 110 6.20 10.25 9.50
N VAL A 111 4.97 10.36 9.00
CA VAL A 111 4.19 9.18 8.59
C VAL A 111 4.82 8.49 7.39
N MET A 112 5.10 9.21 6.31
CA MET A 112 5.68 8.59 5.11
C MET A 112 7.14 8.23 5.35
N ARG A 113 8.01 9.20 5.63
CA ARG A 113 9.46 8.97 5.67
C ARG A 113 9.91 8.02 6.79
N HIS A 114 9.29 8.03 7.97
CA HIS A 114 9.76 7.24 9.10
C HIS A 114 8.90 6.03 9.45
N GLN A 115 7.62 6.01 9.06
CA GLN A 115 6.66 5.01 9.50
C GLN A 115 6.20 4.06 8.39
N THR A 116 5.27 4.48 7.54
CA THR A 116 4.55 3.59 6.61
C THR A 116 5.37 3.23 5.38
N CYS A 117 5.93 4.21 4.67
CA CYS A 117 6.63 3.97 3.41
C CYS A 117 7.91 3.13 3.55
N PRO A 118 8.77 3.28 4.58
CA PRO A 118 9.91 2.40 4.82
C PRO A 118 9.56 0.92 4.90
N ARG A 119 8.35 0.60 5.36
CA ARG A 119 7.88 -0.77 5.59
C ARG A 119 7.03 -1.29 4.42
N CYS A 120 6.65 -0.41 3.50
CA CYS A 120 5.71 -0.73 2.42
C CYS A 120 6.42 -1.42 1.25
N PRO A 121 6.05 -2.67 0.89
CA PRO A 121 6.64 -3.35 -0.26
C PRO A 121 6.23 -2.70 -1.59
N HIS A 122 5.11 -1.97 -1.66
CA HIS A 122 4.68 -1.28 -2.88
C HIS A 122 5.69 -0.27 -3.40
N LEU A 123 6.35 0.46 -2.49
CA LEU A 123 7.32 1.49 -2.87
C LEU A 123 8.60 0.88 -3.45
N TYR A 124 9.11 -0.19 -2.83
CA TYR A 124 10.41 -0.77 -3.19
C TYR A 124 10.33 -1.85 -4.28
N VAL A 125 9.30 -2.70 -4.25
CA VAL A 125 9.16 -3.83 -5.18
C VAL A 125 8.43 -3.40 -6.45
N TYR A 126 7.38 -2.60 -6.32
CA TYR A 126 6.51 -2.23 -7.43
C TYR A 126 6.75 -0.79 -7.91
N GLY A 127 7.56 -0.01 -7.19
CA GLY A 127 7.84 1.38 -7.54
C GLY A 127 6.59 2.26 -7.49
N ASP A 128 5.61 1.89 -6.66
CA ASP A 128 4.28 2.51 -6.67
C ASP A 128 3.91 3.09 -5.31
N CYS A 129 3.16 4.19 -5.32
CA CYS A 129 2.66 4.86 -4.14
C CYS A 129 1.25 5.41 -4.41
N LEU A 130 0.39 5.29 -3.39
CA LEU A 130 -1.03 5.61 -3.54
C LEU A 130 -1.30 7.12 -3.49
N GLN A 131 -0.69 7.83 -2.53
CA GLN A 131 -1.03 9.22 -2.22
C GLN A 131 -0.10 10.23 -2.89
N PHE A 132 1.11 9.81 -3.23
CA PHE A 132 2.15 10.70 -3.74
C PHE A 132 2.89 10.08 -4.91
N PRO A 133 3.56 10.89 -5.76
CA PRO A 133 4.42 10.37 -6.80
C PRO A 133 5.51 9.45 -6.22
N PRO A 134 5.78 8.29 -6.84
CA PRO A 134 6.75 7.34 -6.32
C PRO A 134 8.18 7.88 -6.35
N THR A 135 8.52 8.72 -7.33
CA THR A 135 9.82 9.40 -7.42
C THR A 135 10.07 10.29 -6.21
N TRP A 136 9.10 11.15 -5.87
CA TRP A 136 9.17 12.02 -4.70
C TRP A 136 9.20 11.23 -3.40
N THR A 137 8.39 10.17 -3.32
CA THR A 137 8.34 9.31 -2.13
C THR A 137 9.67 8.58 -1.90
N LYS A 138 10.31 8.04 -2.94
CA LYS A 138 11.63 7.40 -2.84
C LYS A 138 12.73 8.39 -2.44
N TRP A 139 12.63 9.64 -2.89
CA TRP A 139 13.57 10.69 -2.48
C TRP A 139 13.45 11.01 -0.98
N LEU A 140 12.22 11.06 -0.45
CA LEU A 140 11.96 11.26 0.98
C LEU A 140 12.37 10.05 1.83
N VAL A 141 12.08 8.84 1.33
CA VAL A 141 12.25 7.58 2.06
C VAL A 141 13.55 6.91 1.64
N LYS A 142 14.64 7.20 2.35
CA LYS A 142 15.98 6.71 1.98
C LYS A 142 16.29 5.27 2.39
N ALA A 143 15.59 4.71 3.37
CA ALA A 143 15.91 3.40 3.92
C ALA A 143 14.65 2.56 4.17
N ARG A 144 14.73 1.28 3.78
CA ARG A 144 13.70 0.29 4.10
C ARG A 144 13.83 -0.14 5.56
N LYS A 145 12.70 -0.24 6.26
CA LYS A 145 12.62 -0.81 7.61
C LYS A 145 11.86 -2.13 7.53
N ALA A 146 12.43 -3.19 8.10
CA ALA A 146 11.75 -4.48 8.25
C ALA A 146 11.14 -4.65 9.66
N THR A 147 11.48 -3.76 10.60
CA THR A 147 11.01 -3.86 11.99
C THR A 147 9.53 -3.49 12.12
N PRO A 148 8.80 -4.10 13.08
CA PRO A 148 7.44 -3.70 13.38
C PRO A 148 7.34 -2.26 13.88
N PHE A 149 6.12 -1.72 13.89
CA PHE A 149 5.84 -0.42 14.51
C PHE A 149 6.07 -0.50 16.02
N SER A 150 6.92 0.39 16.55
CA SER A 150 7.06 0.58 17.99
C SER A 150 5.78 1.20 18.59
N ALA A 151 5.58 1.08 19.91
CA ALA A 151 4.42 1.68 20.58
C ALA A 151 4.35 3.19 20.35
N ALA A 152 5.50 3.89 20.44
CA ALA A 152 5.59 5.31 20.15
C ALA A 152 5.22 5.65 18.71
N GLU A 153 5.72 4.88 17.72
CA GLU A 153 5.35 5.10 16.31
C GLU A 153 3.85 4.92 16.08
N ARG A 154 3.21 3.94 16.75
CA ARG A 154 1.75 3.74 16.67
C ARG A 154 0.99 4.94 17.23
N TRP A 155 1.38 5.42 18.41
CA TRP A 155 0.74 6.59 19.03
C TRP A 155 0.89 7.84 18.17
N THR A 156 2.10 8.12 17.67
CA THR A 156 2.34 9.25 16.76
C THR A 156 1.53 9.13 15.48
N PHE A 157 1.44 7.92 14.92
CA PHE A 157 0.64 7.67 13.72
C PHE A 157 -0.84 7.97 13.97
N TYR A 158 -1.43 7.44 15.06
CA TYR A 158 -2.82 7.73 15.43
C TYR A 158 -3.05 9.21 15.70
N ALA A 159 -2.13 9.87 16.43
CA ALA A 159 -2.23 11.29 16.73
C ALA A 159 -2.28 12.13 15.45
N ILE A 160 -1.36 11.92 14.51
CA ILE A 160 -1.35 12.63 13.22
C ILE A 160 -2.63 12.32 12.43
N PHE A 161 -3.01 11.04 12.38
CA PHE A 161 -4.20 10.58 11.67
C PHE A 161 -5.50 11.17 12.24
N LEU A 162 -5.57 11.47 13.55
CA LEU A 162 -6.72 12.11 14.18
C LEU A 162 -6.66 13.64 14.08
N LEU A 163 -5.48 14.24 14.26
CA LEU A 163 -5.32 15.70 14.27
C LEU A 163 -5.56 16.32 12.90
N ILE A 164 -5.10 15.70 11.81
CA ILE A 164 -5.29 16.25 10.45
C ILE A 164 -6.76 16.54 10.13
N PRO A 165 -7.71 15.60 10.33
CA PRO A 165 -9.11 15.85 10.00
C PRO A 165 -9.81 16.66 11.08
N THR A 166 -9.42 16.54 12.36
CA THR A 166 -10.13 17.22 13.45
C THR A 166 -9.74 18.69 13.58
N TYR A 167 -8.49 19.02 13.30
CA TYR A 167 -7.98 20.38 13.47
C TYR A 167 -8.75 21.43 12.65
N PRO A 168 -9.09 21.19 11.37
CA PRO A 168 -9.85 22.16 10.58
C PRO A 168 -11.33 22.26 10.99
N LEU A 169 -11.94 21.24 11.60
CA LEU A 169 -13.38 21.23 11.88
C LEU A 169 -13.84 22.41 12.73
N TYR A 170 -13.03 22.79 13.74
CA TYR A 170 -13.36 23.92 14.60
C TYR A 170 -13.37 25.24 13.83
N TRP A 171 -12.46 25.42 12.86
CA TRP A 171 -12.34 26.66 12.10
C TRP A 171 -13.33 26.73 10.93
N LEU A 172 -13.62 25.58 10.30
CA LEU A 172 -14.56 25.51 9.19
C LEU A 172 -16.03 25.69 9.62
N ARG A 173 -16.33 25.71 10.93
CA ARG A 173 -17.71 25.94 11.43
C ARG A 173 -18.31 27.28 10.98
N SER A 174 -17.47 28.28 10.71
CA SER A 174 -17.89 29.59 10.21
C SER A 174 -18.29 29.57 8.73
N GLU A 175 -17.85 28.54 7.98
CA GLU A 175 -18.02 28.41 6.53
C GLU A 175 -18.68 27.05 6.21
N PRO A 176 -20.03 26.94 6.35
CA PRO A 176 -20.73 25.65 6.31
C PRO A 176 -20.57 24.90 4.99
N GLY A 177 -20.42 25.63 3.87
CA GLY A 177 -20.15 25.01 2.56
C GLY A 177 -18.79 24.30 2.51
N LEU A 178 -17.73 24.95 3.01
CA LEU A 178 -16.40 24.34 3.09
C LEU A 178 -16.37 23.19 4.07
N LEU A 179 -17.06 23.33 5.22
CA LEU A 179 -17.20 22.27 6.21
C LEU A 179 -17.81 21.00 5.60
N LEU A 180 -18.87 21.14 4.81
CA LEU A 180 -19.53 20.00 4.17
C LEU A 180 -18.59 19.28 3.21
N VAL A 181 -17.91 20.02 2.32
CA VAL A 181 -16.95 19.43 1.37
C VAL A 181 -15.80 18.75 2.10
N PHE A 182 -15.29 19.37 3.17
CA PHE A 182 -14.23 18.81 3.99
C PHE A 182 -14.66 17.50 4.67
N VAL A 183 -15.82 17.48 5.33
CA VAL A 183 -16.32 16.28 6.02
C VAL A 183 -16.58 15.14 5.04
N ILE A 184 -17.17 15.41 3.87
CA ILE A 184 -17.40 14.39 2.84
C ILE A 184 -16.07 13.83 2.33
N SER A 185 -15.14 14.71 1.91
CA SER A 185 -13.86 14.29 1.35
C SER A 185 -12.98 13.55 2.38
N ALA A 186 -12.95 14.03 3.63
CA ALA A 186 -12.31 13.34 4.74
C ALA A 186 -12.96 11.97 4.96
N SER A 187 -14.27 11.90 5.15
CA SER A 187 -14.97 10.63 5.39
C SER A 187 -14.69 9.62 4.28
N MET A 188 -14.76 10.05 3.01
CA MET A 188 -14.43 9.20 1.86
C MET A 188 -12.99 8.71 1.95
N TRP A 189 -12.01 9.58 2.20
CA TRP A 189 -10.61 9.17 2.29
C TRP A 189 -10.38 8.17 3.43
N TYR A 190 -10.83 8.49 4.66
CA TYR A 190 -10.65 7.64 5.83
C TYR A 190 -11.34 6.28 5.66
N LEU A 191 -12.57 6.29 5.16
CA LEU A 191 -13.33 5.07 4.94
C LEU A 191 -12.75 4.23 3.80
N GLY A 192 -12.32 4.86 2.70
CA GLY A 192 -11.64 4.18 1.59
C GLY A 192 -10.36 3.51 2.04
N GLN A 193 -9.59 4.17 2.92
CA GLN A 193 -8.42 3.56 3.53
C GLN A 193 -8.79 2.34 4.37
N LEU A 194 -9.71 2.47 5.32
CA LEU A 194 -10.05 1.42 6.28
C LEU A 194 -10.79 0.22 5.65
N LEU A 195 -11.68 0.48 4.69
CA LEU A 195 -12.54 -0.54 4.12
C LEU A 195 -11.94 -1.23 2.89
N TYR A 196 -11.09 -0.54 2.13
CA TYR A 196 -10.60 -1.04 0.86
C TYR A 196 -9.09 -1.27 0.86
N LEU A 197 -8.30 -0.24 1.16
CA LEU A 197 -6.84 -0.29 1.00
C LEU A 197 -6.16 -1.07 2.14
N CYS A 198 -6.58 -0.86 3.38
CA CYS A 198 -6.02 -1.54 4.55
C CYS A 198 -6.30 -3.05 4.54
N LYS A 199 -7.38 -3.51 3.91
CA LYS A 199 -7.68 -4.94 3.74
C LYS A 199 -6.74 -5.64 2.76
N ARG A 200 -6.09 -4.88 1.87
CA ARG A 200 -5.16 -5.39 0.85
C ARG A 200 -3.70 -5.09 1.20
N CYS A 201 -3.45 -4.46 2.35
CA CYS A 201 -2.11 -4.05 2.74
C CYS A 201 -1.26 -5.24 3.18
N ARG A 202 -0.04 -5.33 2.65
CA ARG A 202 0.95 -6.36 3.02
C ARG A 202 1.71 -6.07 4.32
N VAL A 203 1.57 -4.89 4.90
CA VAL A 203 2.29 -4.50 6.11
C VAL A 203 1.54 -5.02 7.33
N GLY A 204 1.85 -6.23 7.78
CA GLY A 204 1.18 -6.91 8.92
C GLY A 204 1.19 -6.11 10.22
N THR A 205 2.20 -5.26 10.38
CA THR A 205 2.43 -4.44 11.57
C THR A 205 1.73 -3.08 11.54
N CYS A 206 1.02 -2.76 10.46
CA CYS A 206 0.28 -1.50 10.35
C CYS A 206 -0.95 -1.52 11.28
N PRO A 207 -1.18 -0.48 12.08
CA PRO A 207 -2.29 -0.40 13.04
C PRO A 207 -3.68 -0.55 12.42
N PHE A 208 -3.83 -0.24 11.13
CA PHE A 208 -5.09 -0.39 10.41
C PHE A 208 -5.16 -1.66 9.57
N ASN A 209 -4.10 -2.47 9.52
CA ASN A 209 -4.13 -3.70 8.74
C ASN A 209 -5.17 -4.66 9.32
N ARG A 210 -6.05 -5.15 8.45
CA ARG A 210 -7.09 -6.13 8.80
C ARG A 210 -6.74 -7.54 8.31
N VAL A 211 -5.60 -7.72 7.64
CA VAL A 211 -5.06 -9.03 7.28
C VAL A 211 -4.48 -9.68 8.53
N ARG A 212 -4.88 -10.92 8.83
CA ARG A 212 -4.37 -11.67 9.99
C ARG A 212 -2.86 -11.92 9.82
N ALA A 213 -2.06 -11.68 10.86
CA ALA A 213 -0.59 -11.89 10.86
C ALA A 213 -0.18 -13.29 10.36
N ASN A 214 -0.94 -14.32 10.75
CA ASN A 214 -0.72 -15.70 10.35
C ASN A 214 -0.83 -15.92 8.82
N ALA A 215 -1.54 -15.04 8.10
CA ALA A 215 -1.66 -15.10 6.65
C ALA A 215 -0.48 -14.43 5.91
N LEU A 216 0.40 -13.72 6.63
CA LEU A 216 1.56 -13.03 6.08
C LEU A 216 2.88 -13.80 6.29
N GLY A 217 2.82 -14.96 6.95
CA GLY A 217 4.02 -15.75 7.27
C GLY A 217 4.95 -15.09 8.28
N GLU A 218 4.50 -14.04 8.98
CA GLU A 218 5.24 -13.39 10.06
C GLU A 218 5.01 -14.20 11.35
N SER A 219 5.80 -15.27 11.56
CA SER A 219 5.92 -15.92 12.87
C SER A 219 6.71 -14.97 13.79
N GLY A 220 6.03 -14.44 14.81
CA GLY A 220 6.60 -13.54 15.81
C GLY A 220 7.67 -14.19 16.68
#